data_AF-A0A3G6IX54-F1
#
_entry.id   AF-A0A3G6IX54-F1
#
_cell.length_a   1.000
_cell.length_b   1.000
_cell.length_c   1.000
_cell.angle_alpha   90.00
_cell.angle_beta   90.00
_cell.angle_gamma   90.00
#
_symmetry.space_group_name_H-M   'P 1'
#
loop_
_entity.id
_entity.type
_entity.pdbx_description
1 polymer ?
#
loop_
_entity_poly.entity_id
_entity_poly.type
_entity_poly.pdbx_seq_one_letter_code
_entity_poly.pdbx_strand_id
1 'polypeptide(L)'
;MARADFDADAIFQQVMAQPAVKAKLMQKASRIATLARKDMVRAKIDGSVTIKQRHLSTGRASLDVQCSVKPEDERRAGRIMRRAGRGGR
;
A
#
# COMPACT_ATOMS: atom_id res chain seq x y z
N MET A 1 0.04 -23.63 38.65
CA MET A 1 -0.32 -23.44 37.23
C MET A 1 0.14 -22.04 36.83
N ALA A 2 1.20 -21.95 36.03
CA ALA A 2 1.70 -20.66 35.55
C ALA A 2 0.65 -20.05 34.60
N ARG A 3 0.13 -18.89 34.95
CA ARG A 3 -0.64 -18.05 34.03
C ARG A 3 0.37 -17.61 32.98
N ALA A 4 0.29 -18.15 31.77
CA ALA A 4 1.03 -17.59 30.65
C ALA A 4 0.40 -16.21 30.41
N ASP A 5 1.09 -15.16 30.86
CA ASP A 5 0.73 -13.79 30.52
C ASP A 5 1.00 -13.61 29.03
N PHE A 6 -0.04 -13.84 28.23
CA PHE A 6 0.01 -13.63 26.79
C PHE A 6 0.01 -12.12 26.53
N ASP A 7 1.17 -11.58 26.19
CA ASP A 7 1.28 -10.22 25.66
C ASP A 7 0.71 -10.20 24.24
N ALA A 8 -0.55 -9.78 24.13
CA ALA A 8 -1.27 -9.68 22.87
C ALA A 8 -0.60 -8.73 21.88
N ASP A 9 0.08 -7.68 22.37
CA ASP A 9 0.75 -6.70 21.51
C ASP A 9 2.03 -7.30 20.91
N ALA A 10 2.79 -8.05 21.71
CA ALA A 10 3.96 -8.78 21.21
C ALA A 10 3.58 -9.81 20.14
N ILE A 11 2.50 -10.58 20.37
CA ILE A 11 1.98 -11.55 19.39
C ILE A 11 1.52 -10.83 18.12
N PHE A 12 0.82 -9.71 18.27
CA PHE A 12 0.36 -8.91 17.14
C PHE A 12 1.52 -8.40 16.28
N GLN A 13 2.57 -7.85 16.90
CA GLN A 13 3.77 -7.41 16.19
C GLN A 13 4.46 -8.57 15.48
N GLN A 14 4.54 -9.74 16.12
CA GLN A 14 5.12 -10.94 15.54
C GLN A 14 4.34 -11.42 14.31
N VAL A 15 3.00 -11.39 14.36
CA VAL A 15 2.14 -11.71 13.22
C VAL A 15 2.33 -10.70 12.09
N MET A 16 2.36 -9.40 12.38
CA MET A 16 2.59 -8.36 11.37
C MET A 16 3.98 -8.44 10.73
N ALA A 17 4.97 -8.99 11.45
CA ALA A 17 6.32 -9.21 10.95
C ALA A 17 6.42 -10.43 10.01
N GLN A 18 5.44 -11.34 10.01
CA GLN A 18 5.50 -12.59 9.25
C GLN A 18 5.68 -12.33 7.74
N PRO A 19 6.55 -13.10 7.07
CA PRO A 19 6.76 -13.00 5.63
C PRO A 19 5.47 -13.13 4.82
N ALA A 20 4.56 -14.01 5.22
CA ALA A 20 3.28 -14.22 4.54
C ALA A 20 2.39 -12.95 4.55
N VAL A 21 2.33 -12.24 5.68
CA VAL A 21 1.57 -10.98 5.81
C VAL A 21 2.19 -9.91 4.92
N LYS A 22 3.52 -9.74 4.99
CA LYS A 22 4.26 -8.78 4.16
C LYS A 22 4.13 -9.07 2.66
N ALA A 23 4.19 -10.34 2.26
CA ALA A 23 4.05 -10.77 0.87
C ALA A 23 2.65 -10.47 0.34
N LYS A 24 1.59 -10.77 1.09
CA LYS A 24 0.21 -10.48 0.70
C LYS A 24 -0.06 -8.97 0.60
N LEU A 25 0.51 -8.20 1.52
CA LEU A 25 0.44 -6.73 1.48
C LEU A 25 1.17 -6.17 0.25
N MET A 26 2.38 -6.67 -0.03
CA MET A 26 3.16 -6.30 -1.22
C MET A 26 2.40 -6.64 -2.51
N GLN A 27 1.83 -7.84 -2.61
CA GLN A 27 1.04 -8.26 -3.77
C GLN A 27 -0.14 -7.29 -4.03
N LYS A 28 -0.85 -6.88 -2.98
CA LYS A 28 -1.94 -5.91 -3.09
C LYS A 28 -1.43 -4.54 -3.55
N ALA A 29 -0.33 -4.06 -2.97
CA ALA A 29 0.28 -2.79 -3.36
C ALA A 29 0.78 -2.81 -4.81
N SER A 30 1.42 -3.89 -5.25
CA SER A 30 1.87 -4.10 -6.63
C SER A 30 0.70 -4.12 -7.62
N ARG A 31 -0.43 -4.74 -7.26
CA ARG A 31 -1.65 -4.70 -8.08
C ARG A 31 -2.17 -3.28 -8.24
N ILE A 32 -2.26 -2.51 -7.15
CA ILE A 32 -2.70 -1.10 -7.19
C ILE A 32 -1.75 -0.28 -8.06
N ALA A 33 -0.44 -0.43 -7.86
CA ALA A 33 0.56 0.29 -8.64
C ALA A 33 0.47 -0.02 -10.13
N THR A 34 0.24 -1.29 -10.49
CA THR A 34 0.10 -1.72 -11.88
C THR A 34 -1.14 -1.13 -12.54
N LEU A 35 -2.29 -1.16 -11.84
CA LEU A 35 -3.53 -0.54 -12.33
C LEU A 35 -3.37 0.97 -12.50
N ALA A 36 -2.77 1.64 -11.51
CA ALA A 36 -2.52 3.08 -11.57
C ALA A 36 -1.62 3.45 -12.75
N ARG A 37 -0.51 2.73 -12.97
CA ARG A 37 0.39 2.96 -14.12
C ARG A 37 -0.35 2.79 -15.44
N LYS A 38 -1.13 1.71 -15.58
CA LYS A 38 -1.93 1.44 -16.79
C LYS A 38 -2.91 2.57 -17.09
N ASP A 39 -3.62 3.05 -16.07
CA ASP A 39 -4.60 4.12 -16.23
C ASP A 39 -3.94 5.50 -16.46
N MET A 40 -2.76 5.75 -15.87
CA MET A 40 -1.97 6.97 -16.15
C MET A 40 -1.49 7.00 -17.61
N VAL A 41 -0.97 5.88 -18.12
CA VAL A 41 -0.57 5.74 -19.52
C VAL A 41 -1.75 5.98 -20.46
N ARG A 42 -2.93 5.40 -20.17
CA ARG A 42 -4.16 5.65 -20.93
C ARG A 42 -4.59 7.12 -20.93
N ALA A 43 -4.39 7.80 -19.79
CA ALA A 43 -4.70 9.21 -19.63
C ALA A 43 -3.63 10.16 -20.19
N LYS A 44 -2.55 9.61 -20.78
CA LYS A 44 -1.35 10.34 -21.24
C LYS A 44 -0.69 11.20 -20.16
N ILE A 45 -0.71 10.71 -18.91
CA ILE A 45 -0.06 11.36 -17.77
C ILE A 45 1.33 10.75 -17.63
N ASP A 46 2.35 11.58 -17.74
CA ASP A 46 3.72 11.19 -17.48
C ASP A 46 3.99 11.24 -15.96
N GLY A 47 4.32 10.09 -15.39
CA GLY A 47 4.45 9.95 -13.95
C GLY A 47 4.98 8.61 -13.50
N SER A 48 5.60 8.61 -12.32
CA SER A 48 6.09 7.40 -11.66
C SER A 48 5.15 6.98 -10.53
N VAL A 49 5.02 5.67 -10.32
CA VAL A 49 4.26 5.10 -9.20
C VAL A 49 5.22 4.25 -8.36
N THR A 50 5.36 4.59 -7.09
CA THR A 50 6.27 3.96 -6.13
C THR A 50 5.51 3.37 -4.96
N ILE A 51 6.00 2.24 -4.44
CA ILE A 51 5.49 1.61 -3.23
C ILE A 51 6.48 1.91 -2.11
N LYS A 52 6.02 2.46 -0.99
CA LYS A 52 6.83 2.77 0.18
C LYS A 52 6.28 2.04 1.39
N GLN A 53 7.16 1.53 2.23
CA GLN A 53 6.75 1.05 3.54
C GLN A 53 6.35 2.24 4.40
N ARG A 54 5.19 2.13 5.05
CA ARG A 54 4.70 3.12 6.01
C ARG A 54 4.65 2.48 7.37
N HIS A 55 5.45 3.01 8.29
CA HIS A 55 5.37 2.62 9.68
C HIS A 55 4.15 3.30 10.32
N LEU A 56 3.32 2.52 11.00
CA LEU A 56 2.19 3.02 11.77
C LEU A 56 2.49 2.83 13.26
N SER A 57 2.12 3.80 14.09
CA SER A 57 2.27 3.71 15.55
C SER A 57 1.54 2.52 16.17
N THR A 58 0.58 1.94 15.45
CA THR A 58 -0.16 0.73 15.85
C THR A 58 0.60 -0.58 15.59
N GLY A 59 1.81 -0.54 15.02
CA GLY A 59 2.59 -1.75 14.68
C GLY A 59 2.05 -2.53 13.47
N ARG A 60 0.98 -2.04 12.81
CA ARG A 60 0.40 -2.66 11.61
C ARG A 60 1.36 -2.59 10.44
N ALA A 61 1.52 -3.70 9.72
CA ALA A 61 2.18 -3.71 8.43
C ALA A 61 1.38 -2.86 7.42
N SER A 62 2.00 -1.80 6.90
CA SER A 62 1.37 -0.88 5.95
C SER A 62 2.31 -0.53 4.80
N LEU A 63 1.72 -0.38 3.61
CA LEU A 63 2.38 0.09 2.40
C LEU A 63 1.59 1.26 1.83
N ASP A 64 2.30 2.33 1.50
CA ASP A 64 1.76 3.45 0.73
C ASP A 64 2.11 3.27 -0.74
N VAL A 65 1.12 3.46 -1.62
CA VAL A 65 1.34 3.56 -3.06
C VAL A 65 1.21 5.03 -3.44
N GLN A 66 2.32 5.65 -3.84
CA GLN A 66 2.41 7.07 -4.16
C GLN A 66 2.68 7.26 -5.65
N CYS A 67 2.19 8.37 -6.22
CA CYS A 67 2.54 8.79 -7.56
C CYS A 67 3.27 10.13 -7.54
N SER A 68 4.23 10.30 -8.44
CA SER A 68 4.89 11.57 -8.73
C SER A 68 4.60 11.94 -10.18
N VAL A 69 3.97 13.10 -10.37
CA VAL A 69 3.51 13.64 -11.66
C VAL A 69 3.76 15.15 -11.68
N LYS A 70 3.63 15.77 -12.85
CA LYS A 70 3.64 17.23 -12.97
C LYS A 70 2.46 17.86 -12.18
N PRO A 71 2.62 19.09 -11.64
CA PRO A 71 1.57 19.75 -10.85
C PRO A 71 0.20 19.83 -11.57
N GLU A 72 0.23 20.03 -12.88
CA GLU A 72 -0.95 20.13 -13.75
C GLU A 72 -1.79 18.85 -13.76
N ASP A 73 -1.16 17.69 -13.57
CA ASP A 73 -1.79 16.37 -13.61
C ASP A 73 -2.12 15.81 -12.22
N GLU A 74 -1.72 16.45 -11.12
CA GLU A 74 -1.89 15.95 -9.75
C GLU A 74 -3.33 15.56 -9.43
N ARG A 75 -4.30 16.41 -9.80
CA ARG A 75 -5.72 16.14 -9.55
C ARG A 75 -6.21 14.92 -10.34
N ARG A 76 -5.72 14.74 -11.57
CA ARG A 76 -6.10 13.62 -12.44
C ARG A 76 -5.45 12.33 -11.93
N ALA A 77 -4.15 12.37 -11.67
CA ALA A 77 -3.38 11.27 -11.08
C ALA A 77 -3.97 10.82 -9.74
N GLY A 78 -4.32 11.76 -8.86
CA GLY A 78 -4.97 11.46 -7.58
C GLY A 78 -6.33 10.75 -7.73
N ARG A 79 -7.12 11.08 -8.76
CA ARG A 79 -8.36 10.35 -9.08
C ARG A 79 -8.08 8.93 -9.57
N ILE A 80 -7.06 8.75 -10.40
CA ILE A 80 -6.63 7.42 -10.87
C ILE A 80 -6.14 6.56 -9.69
N MET A 81 -5.29 7.11 -8.82
CA MET A 81 -4.79 6.41 -7.64
C MET A 81 -5.92 5.96 -6.71
N ARG A 82 -6.91 6.83 -6.46
CA ARG A 82 -8.10 6.48 -5.67
C ARG A 82 -8.92 5.36 -6.32
N ARG A 83 -9.06 5.35 -7.64
CA ARG A 83 -9.77 4.31 -8.38
C ARG A 83 -9.03 2.97 -8.33
N ALA A 84 -7.72 3.00 -8.57
CA ALA A 84 -6.85 1.82 -8.51
C ALA A 84 -6.88 1.19 -7.11
N GLY A 85 -6.85 2.01 -6.05
CA GLY A 85 -6.95 1.55 -4.66
C GLY A 85 -8.26 0.84 -4.30
N ARG A 86 -9.35 1.10 -5.03
CA ARG A 86 -10.66 0.45 -4.84
C ARG A 86 -10.83 -0.83 -5.67
N GLY A 87 -9.79 -1.28 -6.37
CA GLY A 87 -9.81 -2.52 -7.16
C GLY A 87 -9.90 -2.33 -8.68
N GLY A 88 -9.96 -1.08 -9.16
CA GLY A 88 -10.14 -0.77 -10.58
C GLY A 88 -11.57 -1.04 -11.05
N ARG A 89 -12.09 -0.15 -11.90
CA ARG A 89 -13.26 -0.37 -12.74
C ARG A 89 -12.85 -0.03 -14.16
#